data_AF-A0A7R9LV66-F1
#
_entry.id   AF-A0A7R9LV66-F1
#
_cell.length_a   1.000
_cell.length_b   1.000
_cell.length_c   1.000
_cell.angle_alpha   90.00
_cell.angle_beta   90.00
_cell.angle_gamma   90.00
#
_symmetry.space_group_name_H-M   'P 1'
#
loop_
_entity.id
_entity.type
_entity.pdbx_description
1 polymer ?
#
loop_
_entity_poly.entity_id
_entity_poly.type
_entity_poly.pdbx_seq_one_letter_code
_entity_poly.pdbx_strand_id
1 'polypeptide(L)'
;RGTCTSHSGQFLLLALTHFIDVDVEDEIFRCFTCLYNFPVRRAVNPTSASSSNVHRSPHISLKWEYCEQLYHYFAPEELPEYDSLVRQTGITQDIEGLLLRILELVPQHLQPNNRTDTITKYIDSGETIPDDYSKETTHITETIYYLLADYYFKNKEFNKAREFYILDLTLNVNRFDSWAASALTRTFEVDQQLISGENIELSLFELTMTGQRCFQRALLLEPTASKLWIEFGHFVYNISSTALRMRKISLFNPQMELNI
;
A
#
# COMPACT_ATOMS: atom_id res chain seq x y z
N ARG A 1 8.60 17.00 -36.92
CA ARG A 1 7.95 17.48 -35.68
C ARG A 1 6.92 16.43 -35.26
N GLY A 2 7.03 15.88 -34.04
CA GLY A 2 5.93 15.26 -33.27
C GLY A 2 4.99 14.26 -33.96
N THR A 3 5.49 13.25 -34.68
CA THR A 3 4.66 12.18 -35.27
C THR A 3 4.50 10.96 -34.37
N CYS A 4 5.25 10.87 -33.27
CA CYS A 4 5.33 9.66 -32.46
C CYS A 4 3.98 9.33 -31.77
N THR A 5 3.20 10.35 -31.41
CA THR A 5 1.85 10.18 -30.86
C THR A 5 0.74 10.45 -31.87
N SER A 6 1.06 10.48 -33.17
CA SER A 6 0.04 10.53 -34.23
C SER A 6 -0.85 9.28 -34.17
N HIS A 7 -2.11 9.42 -34.63
CA HIS A 7 -3.10 8.32 -34.59
C HIS A 7 -3.24 7.67 -33.21
N SER A 8 -3.31 8.49 -32.15
CA SER A 8 -3.40 8.03 -30.75
C SER A 8 -2.23 7.15 -30.32
N GLY A 9 -1.06 7.28 -30.95
CA GLY A 9 0.14 6.53 -30.59
C GLY A 9 0.14 5.06 -31.03
N GLN A 10 -0.78 4.63 -31.90
CA GLN A 10 -0.89 3.23 -32.35
C GLN A 10 0.44 2.63 -32.84
N PHE A 11 1.22 3.40 -33.59
CA PHE A 11 2.54 2.95 -34.05
C PHE A 11 3.50 2.72 -32.88
N LEU A 12 3.55 3.63 -31.91
CA LEU A 12 4.38 3.48 -30.72
C LEU A 12 3.92 2.34 -29.82
N LEU A 13 2.61 2.08 -29.72
CA LEU A 13 2.08 0.93 -28.98
C LEU A 13 2.52 -0.39 -29.62
N LEU A 14 2.44 -0.50 -30.95
CA LEU A 14 2.92 -1.68 -31.67
C LEU A 14 4.45 -1.84 -31.54
N ALA A 15 5.20 -0.75 -31.67
CA ALA A 15 6.65 -0.74 -31.50
C ALA A 15 7.04 -1.13 -30.07
N LEU A 16 6.31 -0.65 -29.06
CA LEU A 16 6.51 -1.00 -27.65
C LEU A 16 6.35 -2.50 -27.43
N THR A 17 5.31 -3.13 -27.96
CA THR A 17 5.13 -4.59 -27.86
C THR A 17 6.35 -5.32 -28.44
N HIS A 18 6.79 -4.92 -29.64
CA HIS A 18 7.98 -5.53 -30.24
C HIS A 18 9.24 -5.32 -29.39
N PHE A 19 9.47 -4.11 -28.87
CA PHE A 19 10.65 -3.82 -28.05
C PHE A 19 10.66 -4.56 -26.71
N ILE A 20 9.48 -4.82 -26.13
CA ILE A 20 9.35 -5.69 -24.96
C ILE A 20 9.72 -7.13 -25.35
N ASP A 21 9.23 -7.65 -26.48
CA ASP A 21 9.54 -9.01 -26.92
C ASP A 21 11.04 -9.24 -27.18
N VAL A 22 11.75 -8.21 -27.66
CA VAL A 22 13.19 -8.26 -27.94
C VAL A 22 14.06 -7.71 -26.79
N ASP A 23 13.44 -7.34 -25.67
CA ASP A 23 14.08 -6.85 -24.44
C ASP A 23 15.06 -5.68 -24.65
N VAL A 24 14.58 -4.61 -25.28
CA VAL A 24 15.39 -3.41 -25.55
C VAL A 24 14.96 -2.26 -24.63
N GLU A 25 15.48 -2.26 -23.39
CA GLU A 25 15.09 -1.36 -22.30
C GLU A 25 15.07 0.13 -22.69
N ASP A 26 16.13 0.65 -23.30
CA ASP A 26 16.25 2.08 -23.65
C ASP A 26 15.12 2.54 -24.58
N GLU A 27 14.75 1.70 -25.55
CA GLU A 27 13.70 1.90 -26.53
C GLU A 27 12.32 1.79 -25.89
N ILE A 28 12.14 0.84 -24.95
CA ILE A 28 10.94 0.68 -24.14
C ILE A 28 10.69 1.95 -23.30
N PHE A 29 11.69 2.41 -22.56
CA PHE A 29 11.60 3.62 -21.74
C PHE A 29 11.30 4.86 -22.60
N ARG A 30 11.90 4.97 -23.79
CA ARG A 30 11.59 6.05 -24.74
C ARG A 30 10.14 5.99 -25.22
N CYS A 31 9.62 4.80 -25.51
CA CYS A 31 8.22 4.62 -25.90
C CYS A 31 7.28 5.05 -24.77
N PHE A 32 7.49 4.58 -23.54
CA PHE A 32 6.67 4.98 -22.38
C PHE A 32 6.77 6.49 -22.10
N THR A 33 7.96 7.08 -22.21
CA THR A 33 8.16 8.52 -22.03
C THR A 33 7.37 9.31 -23.07
N CYS A 34 7.39 8.89 -24.34
CA CYS A 34 6.66 9.57 -25.41
C CYS A 34 5.13 9.39 -25.27
N LEU A 35 4.67 8.18 -24.95
CA LEU A 35 3.26 7.84 -24.83
C LEU A 35 2.61 8.50 -23.60
N TYR A 36 3.19 8.28 -22.41
CA TYR A 36 2.53 8.53 -21.13
C TYR A 36 3.25 9.51 -20.21
N ASN A 37 4.37 10.08 -20.68
CA ASN A 37 5.27 10.93 -19.89
C ASN A 37 5.80 10.21 -18.64
N PHE A 38 6.19 8.94 -18.78
CA PHE A 38 6.69 8.11 -17.69
C PHE A 38 7.88 7.24 -18.12
N PRO A 39 8.95 7.11 -17.32
CA PRO A 39 9.23 7.84 -16.08
C PRO A 39 9.46 9.34 -16.35
N VAL A 40 9.07 10.20 -15.41
CA VAL A 40 9.29 11.65 -15.56
C VAL A 40 10.78 11.93 -15.43
N ARG A 41 11.43 12.31 -16.54
CA ARG A 41 12.83 12.74 -16.48
C ARG A 41 12.94 14.00 -15.62
N ARG A 42 13.41 13.86 -14.38
CA ARG A 42 13.80 15.01 -13.55
C ARG A 42 14.94 15.72 -14.28
N ALA A 43 14.80 17.02 -14.54
CA ALA A 43 15.80 17.79 -15.26
C ALA A 43 17.11 17.83 -14.44
N VAL A 44 18.06 16.95 -14.78
CA VAL A 44 19.40 17.00 -14.22
C VAL A 44 20.12 18.17 -14.89
N ASN A 45 20.13 19.30 -14.19
CA ASN A 45 20.84 20.55 -14.51
C ASN A 45 20.25 21.38 -15.68
N PRO A 46 19.73 22.60 -15.43
CA PRO A 46 19.26 23.53 -16.47
C PRO A 46 20.37 24.08 -17.38
N THR A 47 21.64 23.75 -17.10
CA THR A 47 22.83 24.29 -17.77
C THR A 47 23.59 23.27 -18.63
N SER A 48 23.11 22.01 -18.71
CA SER A 48 23.73 21.04 -19.62
C SER A 48 23.10 21.16 -21.02
N ALA A 49 23.93 21.55 -21.98
CA ALA A 49 23.58 21.74 -23.39
C ALA A 49 23.29 20.43 -24.16
N SER A 50 22.79 19.39 -23.48
CA SER A 50 22.13 18.22 -24.09
C SER A 50 20.60 18.37 -24.17
N SER A 51 20.06 19.49 -23.66
CA SER A 51 18.64 19.85 -23.62
C SER A 51 17.99 20.17 -24.99
N SER A 52 18.69 19.92 -26.11
CA SER A 52 18.27 20.35 -27.46
C SER A 52 17.37 19.36 -28.20
N ASN A 53 17.04 18.19 -27.63
CA ASN A 53 16.11 17.23 -28.23
C ASN A 53 15.03 16.75 -27.24
N VAL A 54 14.46 17.66 -26.45
CA VAL A 54 13.22 17.34 -25.72
C VAL A 54 12.12 17.10 -26.74
N HIS A 55 11.75 15.82 -26.91
CA HIS A 55 10.70 15.39 -27.82
C HIS A 55 9.34 15.95 -27.35
N ARG A 56 8.87 17.03 -27.97
CA ARG A 56 7.59 17.69 -27.65
C ARG A 56 6.45 17.11 -28.49
N SER A 57 6.14 15.83 -28.32
CA SER A 57 4.90 15.25 -28.87
C SER A 57 3.79 15.33 -27.82
N PRO A 58 2.54 15.64 -28.20
CA PRO A 58 1.43 15.60 -27.25
C PRO A 58 1.28 14.17 -26.71
N HIS A 59 1.26 14.00 -25.40
CA HIS A 59 1.07 12.68 -24.79
C HIS A 59 -0.34 12.16 -25.05
N ILE A 60 -0.47 10.83 -25.09
CA ILE A 60 -1.79 10.20 -25.21
C ILE A 60 -2.39 10.04 -23.81
N SER A 61 -3.72 10.11 -23.72
CA SER A 61 -4.41 9.79 -22.47
C SER A 61 -4.23 8.30 -22.19
N LEU A 62 -3.72 7.96 -21.00
CA LEU A 62 -3.63 6.59 -20.54
C LEU A 62 -5.06 6.04 -20.37
N LYS A 63 -5.30 4.86 -20.94
CA LYS A 63 -6.58 4.14 -20.83
C LYS A 63 -6.34 2.81 -20.16
N TRP A 64 -7.38 2.29 -19.50
CA TRP A 64 -7.35 0.99 -18.82
C TRP A 64 -6.81 -0.15 -19.69
N GLU A 65 -7.20 -0.19 -20.98
CA GLU A 65 -6.76 -1.21 -21.95
C GLU A 65 -5.24 -1.27 -22.16
N TYR A 66 -4.50 -0.20 -21.83
CA TYR A 66 -3.04 -0.14 -21.92
C TYR A 66 -2.34 -0.20 -20.57
N CYS A 67 -3.09 -0.23 -19.46
CA CYS A 67 -2.51 -0.27 -18.12
C CYS A 67 -1.83 -1.60 -17.83
N GLU A 68 -2.27 -2.71 -18.42
CA GLU A 68 -1.70 -4.04 -18.18
C GLU A 68 -0.21 -4.10 -18.55
N GLN A 69 0.13 -3.67 -19.76
CA GLN A 69 1.51 -3.67 -20.26
C GLN A 69 2.40 -2.73 -19.45
N LEU A 70 1.85 -1.58 -19.04
CA LEU A 70 2.57 -0.59 -18.25
C LEU A 70 2.80 -1.09 -16.80
N TYR A 71 1.78 -1.70 -16.21
CA TYR A 71 1.84 -2.29 -14.88
C TYR A 71 2.85 -3.43 -14.85
N HIS A 72 2.76 -4.37 -15.80
CA HIS A 72 3.65 -5.52 -15.89
C HIS A 72 5.13 -5.14 -15.97
N TYR A 73 5.46 -4.05 -16.68
CA TYR A 73 6.85 -3.62 -16.84
C TYR A 73 7.41 -2.86 -15.62
N PHE A 74 6.58 -2.12 -14.89
CA PHE A 74 7.05 -1.24 -13.80
C PHE A 74 6.74 -1.75 -12.39
N ALA A 75 5.77 -2.65 -12.24
CA ALA A 75 5.49 -3.29 -10.97
C ALA A 75 6.62 -4.29 -10.63
N PRO A 76 6.98 -4.44 -9.35
CA PRO A 76 7.92 -5.48 -8.92
C PRO A 76 7.43 -6.87 -9.32
N GLU A 77 8.34 -7.73 -9.77
CA GLU A 77 8.03 -9.14 -10.07
C GLU A 77 7.57 -9.89 -8.83
N GLU A 78 8.24 -9.65 -7.70
CA GLU A 78 7.90 -10.22 -6.40
C GLU A 78 7.35 -9.13 -5.49
N LEU A 79 6.25 -9.43 -4.80
CA LEU A 79 5.70 -8.53 -3.81
C LEU A 79 6.67 -8.39 -2.63
N PRO A 80 6.88 -7.18 -2.10
CA PRO A 80 7.68 -7.00 -0.90
C PRO A 80 7.05 -7.74 0.29
N GLU A 81 7.86 -8.27 1.20
CA GLU A 81 7.37 -8.76 2.51
C GLU A 81 7.13 -7.59 3.46
N TYR A 82 6.29 -7.80 4.48
CA TYR A 82 5.93 -6.77 5.47
C TYR A 82 7.13 -6.17 6.23
N ASP A 83 8.23 -6.93 6.37
CA ASP A 83 9.46 -6.51 7.04
C ASP A 83 10.64 -6.29 6.07
N SER A 84 10.38 -6.37 4.76
CA SER A 84 11.38 -6.06 3.74
C SER A 84 11.81 -4.59 3.80
N LEU A 85 13.09 -4.34 3.54
CA LEU A 85 13.59 -2.96 3.48
C LEU A 85 13.18 -2.29 2.16
N VAL A 86 12.81 -1.00 2.22
CA VAL A 86 12.47 -0.16 1.04
C VAL A 86 13.46 -0.32 -0.11
N ARG A 87 14.76 -0.36 0.20
CA ARG A 87 15.84 -0.40 -0.79
C ARG A 87 15.94 -1.74 -1.54
N GLN A 88 15.27 -2.79 -1.06
CA GLN A 88 15.39 -4.14 -1.61
C GLN A 88 14.21 -4.48 -2.54
N THR A 89 12.98 -4.16 -2.12
CA THR A 89 11.76 -4.66 -2.80
C THR A 89 10.60 -3.65 -2.87
N GLY A 90 10.78 -2.42 -2.36
CA GLY A 90 9.73 -1.40 -2.36
C GLY A 90 9.64 -0.62 -3.68
N ILE A 91 8.45 -0.10 -4.00
CA ILE A 91 8.27 0.80 -5.14
C ILE A 91 8.86 2.20 -4.85
N THR A 92 9.29 2.89 -5.90
CA THR A 92 9.77 4.28 -5.81
C THR A 92 8.62 5.28 -5.87
N GLN A 93 8.87 6.54 -5.50
CA GLN A 93 7.88 7.62 -5.61
C GLN A 93 7.35 7.79 -7.05
N ASP A 94 8.22 7.64 -8.06
CA ASP A 94 7.79 7.77 -9.45
C ASP A 94 6.82 6.63 -9.81
N ILE A 95 7.12 5.39 -9.38
CA ILE A 95 6.23 4.23 -9.56
C ILE A 95 4.91 4.42 -8.79
N GLU A 96 4.93 4.93 -7.56
CA GLU A 96 3.70 5.24 -6.82
C GLU A 96 2.80 6.20 -7.60
N GLY A 97 3.36 7.28 -8.16
CA GLY A 97 2.61 8.23 -8.98
C GLY A 97 2.02 7.60 -10.24
N LEU A 98 2.70 6.60 -10.83
CA LEU A 98 2.16 5.81 -11.92
C LEU A 98 0.98 4.93 -11.45
N LEU A 99 1.15 4.21 -10.34
CA LEU A 99 0.12 3.31 -9.81
C LEU A 99 -1.15 4.08 -9.45
N LEU A 100 -1.05 5.28 -8.86
CA LEU A 100 -2.21 6.13 -8.61
C LEU A 100 -2.94 6.52 -9.91
N ARG A 101 -2.22 6.85 -10.98
CA ARG A 101 -2.82 7.13 -12.30
C ARG A 101 -3.52 5.91 -12.88
N ILE A 102 -2.97 4.71 -12.66
CA ILE A 102 -3.61 3.44 -13.07
C ILE A 102 -4.87 3.20 -12.24
N LEU A 103 -4.83 3.48 -10.94
CA LEU A 103 -5.95 3.31 -10.00
C LEU A 103 -7.18 4.14 -10.39
N GLU A 104 -6.97 5.36 -10.89
CA GLU A 104 -8.04 6.23 -11.42
C GLU A 104 -8.76 5.62 -12.64
N LEU A 105 -8.11 4.70 -13.36
CA LEU A 105 -8.62 4.06 -14.56
C LEU A 105 -9.26 2.68 -14.28
N VAL A 106 -9.18 2.18 -13.05
CA VAL A 106 -9.75 0.88 -12.68
C VAL A 106 -11.28 0.93 -12.83
N PRO A 107 -11.89 0.01 -13.61
CA PRO A 107 -13.33 -0.08 -13.75
C PRO A 107 -14.07 -0.22 -12.42
N GLN A 108 -15.21 0.44 -12.25
CA GLN A 108 -15.96 0.47 -10.99
C GLN A 108 -16.32 -0.92 -10.43
N HIS A 109 -16.60 -1.90 -11.29
CA HIS A 109 -16.93 -3.27 -10.86
C HIS A 109 -15.72 -4.02 -10.25
N LEU A 110 -14.50 -3.59 -10.57
CA LEU A 110 -13.25 -4.12 -10.01
C LEU A 110 -12.77 -3.35 -8.77
N GLN A 111 -13.31 -2.15 -8.50
CA GLN A 111 -12.90 -1.36 -7.34
C GLN A 111 -13.41 -1.98 -6.02
N PRO A 112 -12.57 -2.10 -4.98
CA PRO A 112 -12.97 -2.65 -3.68
C PRO A 112 -13.71 -1.66 -2.79
N ASN A 113 -13.70 -0.36 -3.11
CA ASN A 113 -14.17 0.73 -2.24
C ASN A 113 -15.58 0.53 -1.67
N ASN A 114 -16.51 -0.01 -2.44
CA ASN A 114 -17.91 -0.24 -2.01
C ASN A 114 -18.11 -1.58 -1.28
N ARG A 115 -17.03 -2.32 -0.98
CA ARG A 115 -17.06 -3.71 -0.52
C ARG A 115 -16.17 -3.96 0.70
N THR A 116 -15.65 -2.90 1.31
CA THR A 116 -14.72 -2.97 2.46
C THR A 116 -15.40 -3.38 3.76
N ASP A 117 -16.73 -3.26 3.85
CA ASP A 117 -17.52 -3.51 5.06
C ASP A 117 -17.18 -4.81 5.79
N THR A 118 -16.99 -5.92 5.06
CA THR A 118 -16.67 -7.22 5.67
C THR A 118 -15.33 -7.18 6.40
N ILE A 119 -14.30 -6.62 5.76
CA ILE A 119 -12.96 -6.53 6.34
C ILE A 119 -12.94 -5.52 7.49
N THR A 120 -13.57 -4.36 7.30
CA THR A 120 -13.68 -3.33 8.33
C THR A 120 -14.40 -3.85 9.56
N LYS A 121 -15.54 -4.53 9.40
CA LYS A 121 -16.27 -5.15 10.52
C LYS A 121 -15.48 -6.26 11.20
N TYR A 122 -14.78 -7.11 10.45
CA TYR A 122 -13.88 -8.10 11.06
C TYR A 122 -12.85 -7.41 11.95
N ILE A 123 -12.21 -6.35 11.47
CA ILE A 123 -11.16 -5.64 12.21
C ILE A 123 -11.74 -4.88 13.42
N ASP A 124 -12.87 -4.19 13.26
CA ASP A 124 -13.40 -3.27 14.26
C ASP A 124 -14.26 -3.99 15.31
N SER A 125 -15.17 -4.88 14.88
CA SER A 125 -16.10 -5.58 15.76
C SER A 125 -15.73 -7.05 16.01
N GLY A 126 -14.90 -7.66 15.15
CA GLY A 126 -14.58 -9.10 15.24
C GLY A 126 -15.63 -10.00 14.60
N GLU A 127 -16.51 -9.45 13.75
CA GLU A 127 -17.42 -10.23 12.91
C GLU A 127 -16.64 -11.21 12.04
N THR A 128 -17.16 -12.42 11.84
CA THR A 128 -16.47 -13.45 11.05
C THR A 128 -16.42 -13.12 9.57
N ILE A 129 -15.26 -13.32 8.94
CA ILE A 129 -15.14 -13.33 7.48
C ILE A 129 -15.72 -14.66 6.97
N PRO A 130 -16.63 -14.66 5.97
CA PRO A 130 -17.14 -15.89 5.37
C PRO A 130 -16.02 -16.76 4.80
N ASP A 131 -16.13 -18.08 4.94
CA ASP A 131 -15.11 -19.03 4.45
C ASP A 131 -14.95 -18.98 2.92
N ASP A 132 -16.01 -18.65 2.20
CA ASP A 132 -16.06 -18.52 0.73
C ASP A 132 -15.82 -17.08 0.26
N TYR A 133 -15.26 -16.22 1.12
CA TYR A 133 -14.98 -14.84 0.77
C TYR A 133 -13.92 -14.75 -0.34
N SER A 134 -14.40 -14.50 -1.56
CA SER A 134 -13.60 -14.26 -2.76
C SER A 134 -14.21 -13.14 -3.58
N LYS A 135 -13.36 -12.38 -4.28
CA LYS A 135 -13.76 -11.32 -5.20
C LYS A 135 -13.02 -11.50 -6.53
N GLU A 136 -13.68 -11.08 -7.60
CA GLU A 136 -13.04 -11.00 -8.91
C GLU A 136 -11.92 -9.96 -8.87
N THR A 137 -10.75 -10.37 -9.35
CA THR A 137 -9.55 -9.55 -9.47
C THR A 137 -8.96 -9.71 -10.87
N THR A 138 -8.30 -8.65 -11.34
CA THR A 138 -7.30 -8.72 -12.41
C THR A 138 -5.90 -8.71 -11.80
N HIS A 139 -4.88 -9.05 -12.60
CA HIS A 139 -3.47 -9.02 -12.19
C HIS A 139 -3.07 -7.67 -11.55
N ILE A 140 -3.53 -6.56 -12.13
CA ILE A 140 -3.33 -5.21 -11.57
C ILE A 140 -4.01 -5.10 -10.19
N THR A 141 -5.31 -5.35 -10.10
CA THR A 141 -6.06 -5.13 -8.84
C THR A 141 -5.68 -6.10 -7.74
N GLU A 142 -5.14 -7.26 -8.10
CA GLU A 142 -4.65 -8.26 -7.16
C GLU A 142 -3.45 -7.73 -6.36
N THR A 143 -2.65 -6.81 -6.92
CA THR A 143 -1.35 -6.44 -6.33
C THR A 143 -1.18 -4.92 -6.11
N ILE A 144 -1.86 -4.07 -6.89
CA ILE A 144 -1.68 -2.60 -6.84
C ILE A 144 -2.00 -1.98 -5.47
N TYR A 145 -3.06 -2.44 -4.80
CA TYR A 145 -3.46 -1.89 -3.50
C TYR A 145 -2.42 -2.23 -2.42
N TYR A 146 -1.87 -3.44 -2.45
CA TYR A 146 -0.78 -3.84 -1.57
C TYR A 146 0.49 -3.03 -1.81
N LEU A 147 0.93 -2.86 -3.06
CA LEU A 147 2.14 -2.10 -3.38
C LEU A 147 2.04 -0.64 -2.90
N LEU A 148 0.86 -0.02 -3.06
CA LEU A 148 0.60 1.32 -2.54
C LEU A 148 0.58 1.34 -1.01
N ALA A 149 -0.05 0.35 -0.37
CA ALA A 149 -0.08 0.23 1.08
C ALA A 149 1.33 0.09 1.68
N ASP A 150 2.14 -0.81 1.12
CA ASP A 150 3.53 -1.05 1.51
C ASP A 150 4.40 0.20 1.34
N TYR A 151 4.26 0.91 0.22
CA TYR A 151 4.93 2.19 -0.02
C TYR A 151 4.61 3.21 1.07
N TYR A 152 3.32 3.45 1.35
CA TYR A 152 2.92 4.42 2.38
C TYR A 152 3.34 3.98 3.78
N PHE A 153 3.25 2.69 4.08
CA PHE A 153 3.69 2.13 5.35
C PHE A 153 5.18 2.40 5.58
N LYS A 154 6.01 2.09 4.59
CA LYS A 154 7.46 2.31 4.65
C LYS A 154 7.86 3.78 4.71
N ASN A 155 7.05 4.66 4.13
CA ASN A 155 7.22 6.12 4.23
C ASN A 155 6.57 6.74 5.48
N LYS A 156 6.08 5.92 6.41
CA LYS A 156 5.44 6.33 7.67
C LYS A 156 4.15 7.15 7.48
N GLU A 157 3.49 7.02 6.33
CA GLU A 157 2.15 7.57 6.05
C GLU A 157 1.06 6.55 6.46
N PHE A 158 1.04 6.20 7.76
CA PHE A 158 0.24 5.09 8.30
C PHE A 158 -1.26 5.18 8.03
N ASN A 159 -1.84 6.38 8.01
CA ASN A 159 -3.27 6.55 7.70
C ASN A 159 -3.60 6.11 6.27
N LYS A 160 -2.79 6.53 5.28
CA LYS A 160 -2.96 6.07 3.89
C LYS A 160 -2.67 4.59 3.76
N ALA A 161 -1.61 4.10 4.40
CA ALA A 161 -1.26 2.69 4.39
C ALA A 161 -2.42 1.82 4.87
N ARG A 162 -3.07 2.21 5.97
CA ARG A 162 -4.24 1.54 6.53
C ARG A 162 -5.40 1.44 5.54
N GLU A 163 -5.73 2.55 4.88
CA GLU A 163 -6.80 2.59 3.87
C GLU A 163 -6.50 1.62 2.73
N PHE A 164 -5.28 1.66 2.18
CA PHE A 164 -4.87 0.77 1.11
C PHE A 164 -4.80 -0.71 1.54
N TYR A 165 -4.37 -1.01 2.76
CA TYR A 165 -4.41 -2.39 3.28
C TYR A 165 -5.84 -2.92 3.39
N ILE A 166 -6.82 -2.10 3.78
CA ILE A 166 -8.23 -2.52 3.80
C ILE A 166 -8.72 -2.83 2.38
N LEU A 167 -8.38 -1.97 1.41
CA LEU A 167 -8.73 -2.21 0.00
C LEU A 167 -8.09 -3.49 -0.54
N ASP A 168 -6.82 -3.73 -0.20
CA ASP A 168 -6.13 -4.96 -0.58
C ASP A 168 -6.77 -6.21 0.04
N LEU A 169 -7.01 -6.21 1.36
CA LEU A 169 -7.61 -7.33 2.08
C LEU A 169 -9.05 -7.62 1.62
N THR A 170 -9.75 -6.61 1.10
CA THR A 170 -11.08 -6.78 0.49
C THR A 170 -11.04 -7.66 -0.77
N LEU A 171 -9.92 -7.65 -1.49
CA LEU A 171 -9.70 -8.48 -2.67
C LEU A 171 -8.94 -9.76 -2.32
N ASN A 172 -7.96 -9.66 -1.42
CA ASN A 172 -6.97 -10.69 -1.07
C ASN A 172 -7.00 -11.00 0.42
N VAL A 173 -8.12 -11.54 0.91
CA VAL A 173 -8.34 -11.76 2.35
C VAL A 173 -7.35 -12.73 3.02
N ASN A 174 -6.63 -13.51 2.22
CA ASN A 174 -5.63 -14.47 2.69
C ASN A 174 -4.18 -13.99 2.48
N ARG A 175 -3.98 -12.71 2.11
CA ARG A 175 -2.63 -12.14 2.00
C ARG A 175 -2.05 -11.89 3.39
N PHE A 176 -1.10 -12.75 3.77
CA PHE A 176 -0.41 -12.69 5.06
C PHE A 176 0.20 -11.32 5.33
N ASP A 177 1.00 -10.79 4.39
CA ASP A 177 1.73 -9.53 4.59
C ASP A 177 0.80 -8.33 4.81
N SER A 178 -0.35 -8.29 4.15
CA SER A 178 -1.35 -7.24 4.35
C SER A 178 -1.92 -7.27 5.77
N TRP A 179 -2.20 -8.45 6.32
CA TRP A 179 -2.64 -8.57 7.71
C TRP A 179 -1.52 -8.22 8.69
N ALA A 180 -0.30 -8.69 8.43
CA ALA A 180 0.88 -8.41 9.26
C ALA A 180 1.17 -6.91 9.33
N ALA A 181 1.31 -6.24 8.18
CA ALA A 181 1.59 -4.81 8.11
C ALA A 181 0.42 -3.94 8.62
N SER A 182 -0.83 -4.39 8.42
CA SER A 182 -2.02 -3.75 9.00
C SER A 182 -2.03 -3.82 10.54
N ALA A 183 -1.49 -4.90 11.12
CA ALA A 183 -1.29 -5.03 12.57
C ALA A 183 -0.17 -4.11 13.09
N LEU A 184 0.95 -4.02 12.37
CA LEU A 184 2.07 -3.12 12.71
C LEU A 184 1.68 -1.64 12.61
N THR A 185 0.87 -1.29 11.61
CA THR A 185 0.31 0.07 11.46
C THR A 185 -0.49 0.46 12.72
N ARG A 186 -1.34 -0.45 13.21
CA ARG A 186 -2.12 -0.23 14.44
C ARG A 186 -1.28 -0.24 15.70
N THR A 187 -0.23 -1.07 15.74
CA THR A 187 0.74 -1.07 16.84
C THR A 187 1.39 0.30 16.99
N PHE A 188 1.81 0.91 15.87
CA PHE A 188 2.36 2.26 15.88
C PHE A 188 1.36 3.29 16.42
N GLU A 189 0.08 3.22 16.02
CA GLU A 189 -0.96 4.13 16.51
C GLU A 189 -1.21 3.97 18.01
N VAL A 190 -1.27 2.73 18.50
CA VAL A 190 -1.36 2.45 19.93
C VAL A 190 -0.17 3.07 20.66
N ASP A 191 1.06 2.86 20.17
CA ASP A 191 2.26 3.43 20.77
C ASP A 191 2.20 4.97 20.80
N GLN A 192 1.76 5.62 19.71
CA GLN A 192 1.57 7.08 19.70
C GLN A 192 0.54 7.55 20.72
N GLN A 193 -0.59 6.85 20.83
CA GLN A 193 -1.64 7.18 21.79
C GLN A 193 -1.16 7.00 23.24
N LEU A 194 -0.44 5.90 23.53
CA LEU A 194 0.18 5.65 24.83
C LEU A 194 1.21 6.73 25.21
N ILE A 195 2.01 7.21 24.25
CA ILE A 195 2.99 8.29 24.46
C ILE A 195 2.30 9.62 24.72
N SER A 196 1.22 9.93 23.98
CA SER A 196 0.49 11.19 24.12
C SER A 196 -0.14 11.39 25.51
N GLY A 197 -0.48 10.29 26.19
CA GLY A 197 -1.13 10.31 27.50
C GLY A 197 -2.55 10.88 27.48
N GLU A 198 -3.16 11.04 26.30
CA GLU A 198 -4.54 11.51 26.17
C GLU A 198 -5.52 10.45 26.68
N ASN A 199 -6.43 10.89 27.55
CA ASN A 199 -7.34 10.03 28.30
C ASN A 199 -8.51 9.58 27.41
N ILE A 200 -8.37 8.42 26.76
CA ILE A 200 -9.47 7.77 26.04
C ILE A 200 -9.35 6.26 26.23
N GLU A 201 -9.64 5.75 27.44
CA GLU A 201 -9.57 4.31 27.74
C GLU A 201 -10.35 3.45 26.74
N LEU A 202 -11.53 3.93 26.30
CA LEU A 202 -12.37 3.22 25.34
C LEU A 202 -11.75 3.15 23.93
N SER A 203 -11.21 4.26 23.41
CA SER A 203 -10.64 4.24 22.05
C SER A 203 -9.31 3.51 21.98
N LEU A 204 -8.50 3.57 23.05
CA LEU A 204 -7.26 2.81 23.13
C LEU A 204 -7.55 1.30 23.19
N PHE A 205 -8.59 0.90 23.94
CA PHE A 205 -9.02 -0.49 23.99
C PHE A 205 -9.51 -0.97 22.61
N GLU A 206 -10.38 -0.20 21.95
CA GLU A 206 -10.87 -0.53 20.61
C GLU A 206 -9.72 -0.65 19.61
N LEU A 207 -8.80 0.32 19.59
CA LEU A 207 -7.63 0.32 18.72
C LEU A 207 -6.73 -0.91 19.00
N THR A 208 -6.52 -1.24 20.28
CA THR A 208 -5.78 -2.43 20.69
C THR A 208 -6.42 -3.72 20.14
N MET A 209 -7.74 -3.83 20.29
CA MET A 209 -8.49 -5.00 19.80
C MET A 209 -8.38 -5.12 18.27
N THR A 210 -8.43 -4.00 17.54
CA THR A 210 -8.24 -4.03 16.09
C THR A 210 -6.85 -4.53 15.69
N GLY A 211 -5.79 -4.09 16.40
CA GLY A 211 -4.42 -4.55 16.16
C GLY A 211 -4.26 -6.04 16.46
N GLN A 212 -4.81 -6.50 17.59
CA GLN A 212 -4.80 -7.90 17.98
C GLN A 212 -5.47 -8.80 16.93
N ARG A 213 -6.63 -8.40 16.39
CA ARG A 213 -7.34 -9.19 15.37
C ARG A 213 -6.52 -9.32 14.09
N CYS A 214 -5.86 -8.25 13.64
CA CYS A 214 -4.96 -8.32 12.49
C CYS A 214 -3.78 -9.29 12.73
N PHE A 215 -3.15 -9.25 13.90
CA PHE A 215 -2.09 -10.21 14.26
C PHE A 215 -2.61 -11.65 14.26
N GLN A 216 -3.74 -11.90 14.92
CA GLN A 216 -4.34 -13.22 14.98
C GLN A 216 -4.68 -13.77 13.59
N ARG A 217 -5.20 -12.92 12.70
CA ARG A 217 -5.50 -13.32 11.32
C ARG A 217 -4.23 -13.65 10.53
N ALA A 218 -3.21 -12.81 10.61
CA ALA A 218 -1.92 -13.08 9.96
C ALA A 218 -1.29 -14.39 10.46
N LEU A 219 -1.28 -14.61 11.78
CA LEU A 219 -0.71 -15.82 12.39
C LEU A 219 -1.57 -17.08 12.17
N LEU A 220 -2.86 -16.92 11.85
CA LEU A 220 -3.68 -18.04 11.39
C LEU A 220 -3.27 -18.48 9.98
N LEU A 221 -2.91 -17.54 9.12
CA LEU A 221 -2.43 -17.82 7.76
C LEU A 221 -1.03 -18.41 7.77
N GLU A 222 -0.12 -17.83 8.57
CA GLU A 222 1.27 -18.28 8.70
C GLU A 222 1.68 -18.45 10.17
N PRO A 223 1.37 -19.61 10.79
CA PRO A 223 1.66 -19.86 12.21
C PRO A 223 3.14 -19.92 12.55
N THR A 224 4.00 -20.16 11.55
CA THR A 224 5.45 -20.31 11.71
C THR A 224 6.21 -18.99 11.58
N ALA A 225 5.53 -17.86 11.34
CA ALA A 225 6.14 -16.54 11.18
C ALA A 225 6.71 -16.02 12.52
N SER A 226 7.93 -16.45 12.86
CA SER A 226 8.59 -16.14 14.14
C SER A 226 8.79 -14.64 14.37
N LYS A 227 9.15 -13.90 13.32
CA LYS A 227 9.29 -12.44 13.37
C LYS A 227 7.98 -11.77 13.75
N LEU A 228 6.85 -12.20 13.17
CA LEU A 228 5.55 -11.63 13.49
C LEU A 228 5.10 -11.98 14.92
N TRP A 229 5.41 -13.19 15.40
CA TRP A 229 5.18 -13.55 16.80
C TRP A 229 5.94 -12.65 17.78
N ILE A 230 7.18 -12.26 17.44
CA ILE A 230 7.97 -11.33 18.26
C ILE A 230 7.28 -9.96 18.33
N GLU A 231 6.85 -9.43 17.17
CA GLU A 231 6.13 -8.15 17.10
C GLU A 231 4.80 -8.20 17.88
N PHE A 232 4.05 -9.29 17.75
CA PHE A 232 2.80 -9.46 18.51
C PHE A 232 3.06 -9.55 20.01
N GLY A 233 4.12 -10.25 20.43
CA GLY A 233 4.54 -10.31 21.83
C GLY A 233 4.93 -8.92 22.37
N HIS A 234 5.66 -8.14 21.59
CA HIS A 234 6.03 -6.76 21.94
C HIS A 234 4.80 -5.86 22.09
N PHE A 235 3.85 -5.95 21.14
CA PHE A 235 2.57 -5.23 21.20
C PHE A 235 1.80 -5.52 22.49
N VAL A 236 1.57 -6.81 22.80
CA VAL A 236 0.84 -7.22 24.01
C VAL A 236 1.58 -6.81 25.29
N TYR A 237 2.91 -6.92 25.30
CA TYR A 237 3.74 -6.51 26.42
C TYR A 237 3.62 -5.01 26.70
N ASN A 238 3.70 -4.16 25.66
CA ASN A 238 3.63 -2.72 25.81
C ASN A 238 2.29 -2.26 26.41
N ILE A 239 1.19 -2.83 25.91
CA ILE A 239 -0.15 -2.55 26.45
C ILE A 239 -0.26 -3.01 27.91
N SER A 240 0.13 -4.26 28.19
CA SER A 240 0.02 -4.85 29.53
C SER A 240 0.87 -4.09 30.56
N SER A 241 2.11 -3.77 30.21
CA SER A 241 3.03 -2.98 31.05
C SER A 241 2.44 -1.60 31.34
N THR A 242 1.83 -0.96 30.34
CA THR A 242 1.25 0.37 30.52
C THR A 242 -0.01 0.33 31.38
N ALA A 243 -0.92 -0.61 31.15
CA ALA A 243 -2.10 -0.83 31.98
C ALA A 243 -1.73 -1.07 33.47
N LEU A 244 -0.67 -1.86 33.72
CA LEU A 244 -0.17 -2.08 35.09
C LEU A 244 0.39 -0.80 35.72
N ARG A 245 1.11 0.04 34.97
CA ARG A 245 1.61 1.33 35.46
C ARG A 245 0.46 2.27 35.80
N MET A 246 -0.55 2.37 34.93
CA MET A 246 -1.73 3.21 35.15
C MET A 246 -2.50 2.78 36.39
N ARG A 247 -2.74 1.46 36.54
CA ARG A 247 -3.37 0.91 37.74
C ARG A 247 -2.56 1.14 39.02
N LYS A 248 -1.23 1.06 38.94
CA LYS A 248 -0.38 1.37 40.09
C LYS A 248 -0.55 2.83 40.49
N ILE A 249 -0.54 3.76 39.52
CA ILE A 249 -0.73 5.19 39.78
C ILE A 249 -2.08 5.46 40.42
N SER A 250 -3.18 4.87 39.92
CA SER A 250 -4.52 5.06 40.50
C SER A 250 -4.61 4.55 41.93
N LEU A 251 -3.98 3.41 42.24
CA LEU A 251 -3.93 2.85 43.60
C LEU A 251 -3.17 3.75 44.60
N PHE A 252 -2.13 4.46 44.16
CA PHE A 252 -1.31 5.33 45.02
C PHE A 252 -1.78 6.80 45.05
N ASN A 253 -2.67 7.22 44.14
CA ASN A 253 -3.27 8.56 44.09
C ASN A 253 -4.80 8.49 43.89
N PRO A 254 -5.57 8.06 44.91
CA PRO A 254 -7.03 7.94 44.81
C PRO A 254 -7.77 9.29 44.64
N GLN A 255 -7.09 10.44 44.81
CA GLN A 255 -7.70 11.77 44.61
C GLN A 255 -7.74 12.24 43.14
N MET A 256 -7.16 11.49 42.20
CA MET A 256 -7.29 11.78 40.77
C MET A 256 -8.58 11.25 40.14
N GLU A 257 -9.43 10.53 40.89
CA GLU A 257 -10.75 10.09 40.42
C GLU A 257 -11.85 11.16 40.59
N LEU A 258 -11.55 12.32 41.19
CA LEU A 258 -12.58 13.31 41.58
C LEU A 258 -12.58 14.63 40.79
N ASN A 259 -11.83 14.72 39.70
CA ASN A 259 -12.02 15.79 38.71
C ASN A 259 -12.12 15.16 37.31
N ILE A 260 -13.19 14.38 37.12
CA ILE A 260 -13.71 13.91 35.83
C ILE A 260 -15.14 14.44 35.74
#